data_AF-A0A7X6M0M7-F1
#
_entry.id   AF-A0A7X6M0M7-F1
#
_cell.length_a   1.000
_cell.length_b   1.000
_cell.length_c   1.000
_cell.angle_alpha   90.00
_cell.angle_beta   90.00
_cell.angle_gamma   90.00
#
_symmetry.space_group_name_H-M   'P 1'
#
loop_
_entity.id
_entity.type
_entity.pdbx_description
1 polymer ?
#
loop_
_entity_poly.entity_id
_entity_poly.type
_entity_poly.pdbx_seq_one_letter_code
_entity_poly.pdbx_strand_id
1 'polypeptide(L)'
;MGSLSPTHWLIIALVILLLFGAKRLPDAARGLGRSLRIFKSEMSEMHSESSGSASGSANASGTGQQPPAAELPPAQPANPAPQADKDRHTA
;
A
#
# COMPACT_ATOMS: atom_id res chain seq x y z
N MET A 1 -14.07 -35.47 23.60
CA MET A 1 -14.05 -35.69 22.14
C MET A 1 -14.07 -34.33 21.45
N GLY A 2 -12.95 -33.60 21.49
CA GLY A 2 -12.86 -32.20 21.06
C GLY A 2 -12.59 -32.10 19.56
N SER A 3 -13.64 -32.08 18.75
CA SER A 3 -13.59 -32.07 17.28
C SER A 3 -13.21 -30.72 16.66
N LEU A 4 -12.65 -29.78 17.43
CA LEU A 4 -12.32 -28.43 16.96
C LEU A 4 -10.93 -27.99 17.41
N SER A 5 -9.96 -28.91 17.43
CA SER A 5 -8.57 -28.54 17.70
C SER A 5 -8.05 -27.61 16.58
N PRO A 6 -7.50 -26.42 16.93
CA PRO A 6 -6.86 -25.49 15.99
C PRO A 6 -5.82 -26.16 15.07
N THR A 7 -5.25 -27.29 15.51
CA THR A 7 -4.32 -28.12 14.74
C THR A 7 -4.91 -28.58 13.39
N HIS A 8 -6.19 -28.93 13.30
CA HIS A 8 -6.80 -29.33 12.02
C HIS A 8 -6.85 -28.18 11.03
N TRP A 9 -7.22 -26.98 11.50
CA TRP A 9 -7.22 -25.77 10.67
C TRP A 9 -5.82 -25.41 10.19
N LEU A 10 -4.79 -25.59 11.05
CA LEU A 10 -3.40 -25.37 10.66
C LEU A 10 -2.96 -26.32 9.53
N ILE A 11 -3.36 -27.60 9.60
CA ILE A 11 -3.04 -28.60 8.57
C ILE A 11 -3.71 -28.23 7.24
N ILE A 12 -4.98 -27.81 7.24
CA ILE A 12 -5.68 -27.38 6.03
C ILE A 12 -4.99 -26.14 5.42
N ALA A 13 -4.67 -25.14 6.26
CA ALA A 13 -3.96 -23.95 5.80
C ALA A 13 -2.61 -24.30 5.20
N LEU A 14 -1.88 -25.25 5.79
CA LEU A 14 -0.61 -25.75 5.28
C LEU A 14 -0.80 -26.39 3.90
N VAL A 15 -1.79 -27.27 3.73
CA VAL A 15 -2.07 -27.90 2.42
C VAL A 15 -2.40 -26.85 1.36
N ILE A 16 -3.25 -25.87 1.67
CA ILE A 16 -3.58 -24.78 0.74
C ILE A 16 -2.32 -23.97 0.41
N LEU A 17 -1.45 -23.71 1.39
CA LEU A 17 -0.19 -23.01 1.18
C LEU A 17 0.77 -23.77 0.27
N LEU A 18 0.79 -25.11 0.34
CA LEU A 18 1.59 -25.96 -0.57
C LEU A 18 1.02 -25.96 -2.00
N LEU A 19 -0.31 -26.02 -2.16
CA LEU A 19 -0.95 -26.05 -3.47
C LEU A 19 -0.90 -24.70 -4.19
N PHE A 20 -1.23 -23.63 -3.48
CA PHE A 20 -1.30 -22.27 -4.06
C PHE A 20 0.04 -21.52 -3.94
N GLY A 21 0.89 -21.90 -2.98
CA GLY A 21 2.16 -21.23 -2.69
C GLY A 21 2.02 -20.08 -1.69
N ALA A 22 3.08 -19.83 -0.93
CA ALA A 22 3.13 -18.81 0.12
C ALA A 22 2.86 -17.37 -0.36
N LYS A 23 3.06 -17.10 -1.65
CA LYS A 23 2.85 -15.76 -2.23
C LYS A 23 1.45 -15.53 -2.78
N ARG A 24 0.68 -16.58 -3.09
CA ARG A 24 -0.64 -16.47 -3.72
C ARG A 24 -1.78 -16.35 -2.72
N LEU A 25 -1.68 -17.02 -1.57
CA LEU A 25 -2.64 -16.89 -0.48
C LEU A 25 -2.79 -15.43 0.02
N PRO A 26 -1.71 -14.70 0.38
CA PRO A 26 -1.83 -13.32 0.85
C PRO A 26 -2.23 -12.35 -0.26
N ASP A 27 -1.82 -12.60 -1.51
CA ASP A 27 -2.15 -11.77 -2.66
C ASP A 27 -3.65 -11.89 -3.02
N ALA A 28 -4.17 -13.11 -3.07
CA ALA A 28 -5.60 -13.37 -3.24
C ALA A 28 -6.42 -12.80 -2.07
N ALA A 29 -5.98 -13.00 -0.82
CA ALA A 29 -6.65 -12.42 0.34
C ALA A 29 -6.66 -10.88 0.32
N ARG A 30 -5.59 -10.23 -0.18
CA ARG A 30 -5.54 -8.77 -0.36
C ARG A 30 -6.46 -8.27 -1.47
N GLY A 31 -6.61 -9.02 -2.57
CA GLY A 31 -7.59 -8.72 -3.62
C GLY A 31 -9.02 -8.88 -3.12
N LEU A 32 -9.34 -10.05 -2.56
CA LEU A 32 -10.65 -10.38 -2.01
C LEU A 32 -11.04 -9.44 -0.87
N GLY A 33 -10.13 -9.15 0.06
CA GLY A 33 -10.38 -8.24 1.19
C GLY A 33 -10.71 -6.80 0.76
N ARG A 34 -10.12 -6.30 -0.33
CA ARG A 34 -10.49 -4.99 -0.90
C ARG A 34 -11.91 -5.01 -1.47
N SER A 35 -12.26 -6.03 -2.25
CA SER A 35 -13.62 -6.17 -2.79
C SER A 35 -14.67 -6.37 -1.69
N LEU A 36 -14.34 -7.16 -0.66
CA LEU A 36 -15.22 -7.42 0.47
C LEU A 36 -15.40 -6.18 1.35
N ARG A 37 -14.38 -5.32 1.48
CA ARG A 37 -14.50 -4.05 2.21
C ARG A 37 -15.46 -3.09 1.51
N ILE A 38 -15.38 -2.97 0.20
CA ILE A 38 -16.30 -2.11 -0.58
C ILE A 38 -17.72 -2.65 -0.46
N PHE A 39 -17.91 -3.94 -0.70
CA PHE A 39 -19.20 -4.60 -0.55
C PHE A 39 -19.76 -4.49 0.89
N LYS A 40 -18.89 -4.63 1.90
CA LYS A 40 -19.25 -4.47 3.32
C LYS A 40 -19.68 -3.05 3.63
N SER A 41 -19.03 -2.04 3.06
CA SER A 41 -19.42 -0.64 3.24
C SER A 41 -20.80 -0.37 2.62
N GLU A 42 -21.01 -0.79 1.36
CA GLU A 42 -22.31 -0.60 0.69
C GLU A 42 -23.44 -1.38 1.36
N MET A 43 -23.20 -2.64 1.75
CA MET A 43 -24.21 -3.40 2.51
C MET A 43 -24.45 -2.79 3.90
N SER A 44 -23.42 -2.23 4.53
CA SER A 44 -23.53 -1.64 5.86
C SER A 44 -24.29 -0.32 5.80
N GLU A 45 -24.17 0.44 4.73
CA GLU A 45 -24.98 1.63 4.48
C GLU A 45 -26.45 1.24 4.35
N MET A 46 -26.76 0.24 3.50
CA MET A 46 -28.12 -0.33 3.40
C MET A 46 -28.68 -0.83 4.74
N HIS A 47 -27.83 -1.45 5.56
CA HIS A 47 -28.24 -1.96 6.87
C HIS A 47 -28.33 -0.86 7.93
N SER A 48 -27.52 0.20 7.82
CA SER A 48 -27.51 1.35 8.74
C SER A 48 -28.69 2.30 8.50
N GLU A 49 -29.17 2.40 7.27
CA GLU A 49 -30.46 3.06 6.95
C GLU A 49 -31.65 2.34 7.62
N SER A 50 -31.50 1.05 8.00
CA SER A 50 -32.48 0.29 8.78
C SER A 50 -32.21 0.27 10.29
N SER A 51 -30.99 0.56 10.75
CA SER A 51 -30.65 0.61 12.18
C SER A 51 -29.59 1.69 12.42
N GLY A 52 -30.02 2.82 12.98
CA GLY A 52 -29.18 4.01 13.14
C GLY A 52 -27.82 3.75 13.80
N SER A 53 -26.78 4.23 13.12
CA SER A 53 -25.48 4.69 13.63
C SER A 53 -24.57 3.67 14.36
N ALA A 54 -23.51 3.21 13.68
CA ALA A 54 -22.23 2.94 14.34
C ALA A 54 -21.03 2.84 13.37
N SER A 55 -20.12 3.82 13.53
CA SER A 55 -18.65 3.65 13.57
C SER A 55 -17.87 3.39 12.26
N GLY A 56 -17.34 4.49 11.72
CA GLY A 56 -15.92 4.79 11.94
C GLY A 56 -14.91 3.85 11.30
N SER A 57 -14.72 4.06 9.99
CA SER A 57 -13.62 3.58 9.14
C SER A 57 -12.28 3.45 9.88
N ALA A 58 -11.87 2.21 10.17
CA ALA A 58 -10.49 1.91 10.50
C ALA A 58 -9.64 1.94 9.22
N ASN A 59 -8.78 2.94 9.18
CA ASN A 59 -7.71 3.18 8.24
C ASN A 59 -6.75 1.99 8.24
N ALA A 60 -6.75 1.19 7.16
CA ALA A 60 -5.75 0.15 6.94
C ALA A 60 -4.86 0.60 5.78
N SER A 61 -3.95 1.51 6.09
CA SER A 61 -2.76 1.82 5.32
C SER A 61 -2.06 0.53 4.94
N GLY A 62 -2.21 0.10 3.69
CA GLY A 62 -1.37 -0.93 3.11
C GLY A 62 0.03 -0.36 2.93
N THR A 63 0.95 -0.73 3.82
CA THR A 63 2.39 -0.50 3.70
C THR A 63 2.93 -1.15 2.41
N GLY A 64 2.85 -0.40 1.32
CA GLY A 64 3.30 -0.81 -0.01
C GLY A 64 3.58 0.34 -0.97
N GLN A 65 3.67 1.58 -0.47
CA GLN A 65 4.25 2.69 -1.22
C GLN A 65 5.34 3.33 -0.35
N GLN A 66 6.52 2.72 -0.40
CA GLN A 66 7.74 3.50 -0.30
C GLN A 66 7.93 4.10 -1.69
N PRO A 67 7.79 5.41 -1.89
CA PRO A 67 8.29 6.04 -3.10
C PRO A 67 9.76 5.65 -3.25
N PRO A 68 10.23 5.24 -4.43
CA PRO A 68 11.65 5.31 -4.72
C PRO A 68 12.09 6.72 -4.34
N ALA A 69 13.06 6.84 -3.44
CA ALA A 69 13.79 8.08 -3.25
C ALA A 69 14.59 8.35 -4.53
N ALA A 70 13.90 8.83 -5.56
CA ALA A 70 14.41 9.34 -6.80
C ALA A 70 13.86 10.75 -6.93
N GLU A 71 14.50 11.68 -6.22
CA GLU A 71 14.91 13.00 -6.74
C GLU A 71 15.55 13.79 -5.58
N LEU A 72 16.88 13.64 -5.40
CA LEU A 72 17.67 14.83 -5.06
C LEU A 72 18.31 15.24 -6.39
N PRO A 73 17.83 16.31 -7.05
CA PRO A 73 18.71 17.03 -7.96
C PRO A 73 19.89 17.45 -7.08
N PRO A 74 21.16 17.08 -7.39
CA PRO A 74 22.27 17.69 -6.71
C PRO A 74 22.11 19.19 -6.92
N ALA A 75 21.86 19.91 -5.82
CA ALA A 75 21.98 21.35 -5.79
C ALA A 75 23.36 21.67 -6.35
N GLN A 76 23.39 22.23 -7.57
CA GLN A 76 24.55 22.88 -8.13
C GLN A 76 24.44 24.36 -7.75
N PRO A 77 24.96 24.80 -6.59
CA PRO A 77 25.23 26.21 -6.40
C PRO A 77 26.34 26.62 -7.36
N ALA A 78 25.92 27.38 -8.38
CA ALA A 78 26.64 28.41 -9.11
C ALA A 78 28.17 28.40 -8.99
N ASN A 79 28.83 27.93 -10.05
CA ASN A 79 30.26 28.14 -10.26
C ASN A 79 30.55 29.65 -10.41
N PRO A 80 31.48 30.25 -9.64
CA PRO A 80 31.81 31.67 -9.78
C PRO A 80 32.73 31.90 -10.99
N ALA A 81 32.28 32.82 -11.86
CA ALA A 81 33.02 33.62 -12.86
C ALA A 81 34.05 32.94 -13.79
N PRO A 82 33.89 33.19 -15.10
CA PRO A 82 34.92 33.97 -15.78
C PRO A 82 34.29 35.23 -16.37
N GLN A 83 34.56 36.38 -15.74
CA GLN A 83 34.42 37.68 -16.39
C GLN A 83 35.52 37.75 -17.46
N ALA A 84 35.22 37.22 -18.64
CA ALA A 84 36.03 37.36 -19.83
C ALA A 84 35.40 38.44 -20.72
N ASP A 85 36.27 39.31 -21.22
CA ASP A 85 36.03 40.18 -22.36
C ASP A 85 35.30 41.51 -22.07
N LYS A 86 35.98 42.38 -21.33
CA LYS A 86 35.87 43.82 -21.56
C LYS A 86 37.25 44.45 -21.58
N ASP A 87 38.14 43.85 -22.36
CA ASP A 87 39.38 44.47 -22.78
C ASP A 87 39.15 45.20 -24.10
N ARG A 88 39.28 46.53 -24.01
CA ARG A 88 40.10 47.34 -24.92
C ARG A 88 39.92 47.13 -26.43
N HIS A 89 39.36 48.14 -27.09
CA HIS A 89 40.12 49.13 -27.88
C HIS A 89 39.11 50.10 -28.53
N THR A 90 39.10 51.40 -28.24
CA THR A 90 39.89 52.41 -28.97
C THR A 90 39.97 52.17 -30.47
N ALA A 91 39.05 52.76 -31.24
CA ALA A 91 39.29 53.60 -32.42
C ALA A 91 37.95 54.12 -32.98
#